data_AF-A0A3D1SU88-F1
#
_entry.id   AF-A0A3D1SU88-F1
#
_cell.length_a   1.000
_cell.length_b   1.000
_cell.length_c   1.000
_cell.angle_alpha   90.00
_cell.angle_beta   90.00
_cell.angle_gamma   90.00
#
_symmetry.space_group_name_H-M   'P 1'
#
loop_
_entity.id
_entity.type
_entity.pdbx_description
1 polymer ?
#
loop_
_entity_poly.entity_id
_entity_poly.type
_entity_poly.pdbx_seq_one_letter_code
_entity_poly.pdbx_strand_id
1 'polypeptide(L)' 'MVHLWRSKAKDEAETSKSAPGVGAIGDIAVIVEGKKLDNELVRLACLMAKKAKRKVHLVHIIEVPRT' A
#
# COMPACT_ATOMS: atom_id res chain seq x y z
N MET A 1 38.65 -15.21 7.17
CA MET A 1 38.17 -14.42 8.33
C MET A 1 37.61 -13.12 7.78
N VAL A 2 36.28 -13.01 7.68
CA VAL A 2 35.61 -11.84 7.10
C VAL A 2 34.41 -11.56 8.00
N HIS A 3 34.50 -10.51 8.81
CA HIS A 3 33.42 -10.06 9.68
C HIS A 3 32.46 -9.22 8.85
N LEU A 4 31.29 -9.75 8.49
CA LEU A 4 30.21 -8.93 7.96
C LEU A 4 29.16 -8.74 9.05
N TRP A 5 29.19 -7.55 9.62
CA TRP A 5 28.41 -7.07 10.75
C TRP A 5 26.90 -7.25 10.56
N ARG A 6 26.30 -7.95 11.54
CA ARG A 6 24.87 -7.89 11.86
C ARG A 6 24.55 -6.51 12.42
N SER A 7 23.86 -5.67 11.67
CA SER A 7 23.21 -4.47 12.21
C SER A 7 21.76 -4.79 12.55
N LYS A 8 21.51 -5.13 13.82
CA LYS A 8 20.18 -4.98 14.42
C LYS A 8 19.96 -3.48 14.65
N ALA A 9 19.15 -2.84 13.82
CA ALA A 9 18.55 -1.55 14.14
C ALA A 9 17.14 -1.81 14.66
N LYS A 10 17.02 -1.79 15.99
CA LYS A 10 15.76 -1.71 16.73
C LYS A 10 15.47 -0.21 16.86
N ASP A 11 14.71 0.35 15.94
CA ASP A 11 14.13 1.68 16.12
C ASP A 11 12.73 1.54 16.68
N GLU A 12 12.63 1.91 17.95
CA GLU A 12 11.39 2.16 18.68
C GLU A 12 10.74 3.41 18.08
N ALA A 13 9.79 3.19 17.17
CA ALA A 13 8.88 4.26 16.73
C ALA A 13 7.65 4.25 17.64
N GLU A 14 7.61 5.28 18.46
CA GLU A 14 6.61 5.66 19.44
C GLU A 14 5.16 5.39 19.00
N THR A 15 4.37 4.88 19.94
CA THR A 15 2.94 4.63 19.83
C THR A 15 2.18 5.92 19.52
N SER A 16 2.07 6.21 18.23
CA SER A 16 1.23 7.28 17.72
C SER A 16 -0.22 6.79 17.74
N LYS A 17 -1.05 7.41 18.57
CA LYS A 17 -2.51 7.23 18.60
C LYS A 17 -3.09 7.66 17.24
N SER A 18 -3.08 6.78 16.25
CA SER A 18 -3.78 7.00 14.99
C SER A 18 -5.18 6.41 15.08
N ALA A 19 -6.17 7.22 14.69
CA ALA A 19 -7.56 6.84 14.59
C ALA A 19 -7.73 5.56 13.73
N PRO A 20 -8.73 4.71 14.03
CA PRO A 20 -8.97 3.49 13.28
C PRO A 20 -9.48 3.86 11.88
N GLY A 21 -8.58 3.87 10.89
CA GLY A 21 -8.92 4.24 9.51
C GLY A 21 -7.74 4.74 8.67
N VAL A 22 -6.62 5.13 9.29
CA VAL A 22 -5.41 5.48 8.54
C VAL A 22 -4.61 4.21 8.32
N GLY A 23 -4.86 3.56 7.17
CA GLY A 23 -4.08 2.42 6.69
C GLY A 23 -2.58 2.71 6.82
N ALA A 24 -1.81 1.67 7.12
CA ALA A 24 -0.37 1.78 7.34
C ALA A 24 0.27 2.60 6.22
N ILE A 25 1.00 3.67 6.58
CA ILE A 25 1.74 4.51 5.64
C ILE A 25 2.55 3.58 4.70
N GLY A 26 2.11 3.45 3.45
CA GLY A 26 2.72 2.56 2.44
C GLY A 26 1.81 1.52 1.79
N ASP A 27 0.60 1.25 2.30
CA ASP A 27 -0.37 0.42 1.55
C ASP A 27 -0.87 1.18 0.31
N ILE A 28 -1.13 0.45 -0.79
CA ILE A 28 -1.45 1.03 -2.10
C ILE A 28 -2.94 0.88 -2.36
N ALA A 29 -3.63 1.99 -2.65
CA ALA A 29 -5.00 1.97 -3.14
C ALA A 29 -5.03 2.18 -4.66
N VAL A 30 -5.80 1.36 -5.36
CA VAL A 30 -6.02 1.46 -6.81
C VAL A 30 -7.50 1.66 -7.06
N ILE A 31 -7.84 2.78 -7.69
CA ILE A 31 -9.21 3.08 -8.10
C ILE A 31 -9.45 2.45 -9.47
N VAL A 32 -10.55 1.72 -9.62
CA VAL A 32 -10.94 1.04 -10.86
C VAL A 32 -12.33 1.48 -11.30
N GLU A 33 -12.52 1.66 -12.59
CA GLU A 33 -13.75 2.13 -13.24
C GLU A 33 -14.26 1.14 -14.31
N GLY A 34 -13.60 -0.01 -14.46
CA GLY A 34 -13.91 -1.01 -15.50
C GLY A 34 -13.27 -0.68 -16.85
N LYS A 35 -12.28 0.20 -16.89
CA LYS A 35 -11.55 0.56 -18.12
C LYS A 35 -10.45 -0.45 -18.40
N LYS A 36 -10.08 -0.63 -19.68
CA LYS A 36 -9.00 -1.55 -20.07
C LYS A 36 -7.66 -1.24 -19.39
N LEU A 37 -7.39 0.05 -19.12
CA LEU A 37 -6.18 0.52 -18.43
C LEU A 37 -6.11 0.08 -16.97
N ASP A 38 -7.24 -0.24 -16.34
CA ASP A 38 -7.27 -0.65 -14.93
C ASP A 38 -6.44 -1.91 -14.70
N ASN A 39 -6.41 -2.83 -15.68
CA ASN A 39 -5.58 -4.03 -15.60
C ASN A 39 -4.08 -3.71 -15.49
N GLU A 40 -3.62 -2.68 -16.20
CA GLU A 40 -2.22 -2.24 -16.15
C GLU A 40 -1.90 -1.54 -14.82
N LEU A 41 -2.83 -0.72 -14.32
CA LEU A 41 -2.71 -0.06 -13.02
C LEU A 41 -2.65 -1.08 -11.88
N VAL A 42 -3.53 -2.09 -11.90
CA VAL A 42 -3.52 -3.19 -10.92
C VAL A 42 -2.21 -3.97 -11.01
N ARG A 43 -1.74 -4.28 -12.22
CA ARG A 43 -0.45 -4.96 -12.42
C ARG A 43 0.71 -4.17 -11.85
N LEU A 44 0.76 -2.86 -12.09
CA LEU A 44 1.80 -1.98 -11.56
C LEU A 44 1.76 -1.91 -10.03
N ALA A 45 0.57 -1.72 -9.45
CA ALA A 45 0.38 -1.67 -8.01
C ALA A 45 0.83 -2.97 -7.33
N CYS A 46 0.52 -4.13 -7.91
CA CYS A 46 1.00 -5.43 -7.43
C CYS A 46 2.54 -5.52 -7.45
N LEU A 47 3.21 -5.02 -8.49
CA LEU A 47 4.67 -5.00 -8.56
C LEU A 47 5.28 -4.11 -7.47
N MET A 48 4.71 -2.92 -7.26
CA MET A 48 5.13 -1.99 -6.21
C MET A 48 4.92 -2.58 -4.82
N ALA A 49 3.74 -3.13 -4.57
CA ALA A 49 3.38 -3.77 -3.30
C ALA A 49 4.25 -4.99 -2.99
N LYS A 50 4.58 -5.80 -4.00
CA LYS A 50 5.50 -6.93 -3.85
C LYS A 50 6.89 -6.48 -3.38
N LYS A 51 7.42 -5.41 -3.96
CA LYS A 51 8.73 -4.85 -3.57
C LYS A 51 8.70 -4.23 -2.18
N ALA A 52 7.61 -3.53 -1.85
CA ALA A 52 7.45 -2.85 -0.58
C ALA A 52 6.93 -3.74 0.57
N LYS A 53 6.52 -4.98 0.28
CA LYS A 53 5.80 -5.91 1.19
C LYS A 53 4.56 -5.25 1.80
N ARG A 54 3.74 -4.63 0.96
CA ARG A 54 2.54 -3.87 1.35
C ARG A 54 1.27 -4.47 0.78
N LYS A 55 0.13 -4.07 1.32
CA LYS A 55 -1.18 -4.51 0.83
C LYS A 55 -1.62 -3.64 -0.34
N VAL A 56 -2.42 -4.23 -1.23
CA VAL A 56 -3.12 -3.52 -2.31
C VAL A 56 -4.61 -3.54 -2.03
N HIS A 57 -5.24 -2.37 -2.05
CA HIS A 57 -6.66 -2.19 -1.90
C HIS A 57 -7.25 -1.77 -3.25
N LEU A 58 -8.24 -2.52 -3.74
CA LEU A 58 -8.99 -2.18 -4.94
C LEU A 58 -10.26 -1.44 -4.54
N VAL A 59 -10.49 -0.27 -5.14
CA VAL A 59 -11.64 0.59 -4.86
C VAL A 59 -12.39 0.83 -6.16
N HIS A 60 -13.65 0.39 -6.22
CA HIS A 60 -14.54 0.72 -7.32
C HIS A 60 -15.49 1.84 -6.87
N ILE A 61 -15.53 2.94 -7.61
CA ILE A 61 -16.40 4.08 -7.30
C ILE A 61 -17.69 3.92 -8.09
N ILE A 62 -18.81 3.84 -7.36
CA ILE A 62 -20.15 3.88 -7.93
C ILE A 62 -20.65 5.30 -7.76
N GLU A 63 -20.71 6.05 -8.85
CA GLU A 63 -21.28 7.40 -8.84
C GLU A 63 -22.81 7.28 -8.76
N VAL A 64 -23.37 7.74 -7.65
CA VAL A 64 -24.83 7.84 -7.47
C VAL A 64 -25.21 9.31 -7.63
N PRO A 65 -25.89 9.70 -8.73
CA PRO A 65 -26.31 11.07 -8.93
C PRO A 65 -27.31 11.45 -7.83
N ARG A 66 -26.96 12.47 -7.04
CA ARG A 66 -27.89 13.12 -6.12
C ARG A 66 -28.52 14.28 -6.88
N THR A 67 -29.75 14.06 -7.35
CA THR A 67 -30.67 15.11 -7.84
C THR A 67 -30.75 16.27 -6.87
#